data_AF-A0A1F8TD22-F1
#
_entry.id   AF-A0A1F8TD22-F1
#
_cell.length_a   1.000
_cell.length_b   1.000
_cell.length_c   1.000
_cell.angle_alpha   90.00
_cell.angle_beta   90.00
_cell.angle_gamma   90.00
#
_symmetry.space_group_name_H-M   'P 1'
#
loop_
_entity.id
_entity.type
_entity.pdbx_description
1 polymer ?
#
loop_
_entity_poly.entity_id
_entity_poly.type
_entity_poly.pdbx_seq_one_letter_code
_entity_poly.pdbx_strand_id
1 'polypeptide(L)'
;MTEPDNLRHKYYLRDLGNLLKERALEAKQISEKEERGTEGYHLESGRLMAYYEVISLMQQQAHGFQIPLEELDLHDIEPDRDLV
;
A
#
# COMPACT_ATOMS: atom_id res chain seq x y z
N MET A 1 -4.11 13.14 29.57
CA MET A 1 -4.50 11.72 29.60
C MET A 1 -3.93 11.11 28.33
N THR A 2 -2.73 10.54 28.41
CA THR A 2 -2.03 9.97 27.25
C THR A 2 -2.68 8.63 26.92
N GLU A 3 -3.17 8.45 25.70
CA GLU A 3 -3.43 7.09 25.19
C GLU A 3 -2.18 6.24 25.45
N PRO A 4 -2.32 5.01 25.94
CA PRO A 4 -1.17 4.14 26.17
C PRO A 4 -0.37 4.03 24.86
N ASP A 5 0.95 4.26 24.92
CA ASP A 5 1.87 4.34 23.77
C ASP A 5 1.65 3.27 22.69
N ASN A 6 1.17 2.10 23.09
CA ASN A 6 0.84 0.97 22.22
C ASN A 6 -0.24 1.30 21.15
N LEU A 7 -1.23 2.15 21.47
CA LEU A 7 -2.30 2.48 20.53
C LEU A 7 -1.84 3.42 19.41
N ARG A 8 -0.89 4.31 19.68
CA ARG A 8 -0.41 5.29 18.68
C ARG A 8 0.26 4.61 17.50
N HIS A 9 1.12 3.63 17.76
CA HIS A 9 1.76 2.85 16.68
C HIS A 9 0.74 2.03 15.89
N LYS A 10 -0.27 1.46 16.56
CA LYS A 10 -1.35 0.72 15.89
C LYS A 10 -2.14 1.62 14.94
N TYR A 11 -2.54 2.81 15.40
CA TYR A 11 -3.25 3.77 14.54
C TYR A 11 -2.37 4.29 13.41
N TYR A 12 -1.10 4.57 13.68
CA TYR A 12 -0.13 4.95 12.65
C TYR A 12 -0.01 3.86 11.57
N LEU A 13 0.14 2.60 11.95
CA LEU A 13 0.29 1.50 11.00
C LEU A 13 -0.98 1.28 10.17
N ARG A 14 -2.15 1.38 10.80
CA ARG A 14 -3.44 1.29 10.11
C ARG A 14 -3.61 2.42 9.09
N ASP A 15 -3.35 3.66 9.50
CA ASP A 15 -3.45 4.83 8.63
C ASP A 15 -2.43 4.75 7.49
N LEU A 16 -1.19 4.36 7.80
CA LEU A 16 -0.15 4.15 6.79
C LEU A 16 -0.56 3.09 5.76
N GLY A 17 -1.15 1.97 6.19
CA GLY A 17 -1.64 0.95 5.27
C GLY A 17 -2.72 1.50 4.32
N ASN A 18 -3.70 2.25 4.85
CA ASN A 18 -4.69 2.94 4.02
C ASN A 18 -4.04 3.90 3.01
N LEU A 19 -3.13 4.77 3.47
CA LEU A 19 -2.44 5.74 2.61
C LEU A 19 -1.60 5.06 1.52
N LEU A 20 -0.96 3.93 1.83
CA LEU A 20 -0.21 3.16 0.83
C LEU A 20 -1.14 2.59 -0.24
N LYS A 21 -2.31 2.04 0.13
CA LYS A 21 -3.33 1.59 -0.86
C LYS A 21 -3.78 2.73 -1.75
N GLU A 22 -4.16 3.87 -1.16
CA GLU A 22 -4.62 5.04 -1.91
C GLU A 22 -3.58 5.50 -2.93
N ARG A 23 -2.31 5.58 -2.52
CA ARG A 23 -1.21 6.00 -3.40
C ARG A 23 -0.85 4.97 -4.46
N ALA A 24 -0.99 3.69 -4.16
CA ALA A 24 -0.81 2.61 -5.13
C ALA A 24 -1.87 2.68 -6.24
N LEU A 25 -3.14 2.84 -5.85
CA LEU A 25 -4.25 2.98 -6.79
C LEU A 25 -4.17 4.28 -7.59
N GLU A 26 -3.72 5.37 -6.97
CA GLU A 26 -3.45 6.63 -7.67
C GLU A 26 -2.36 6.46 -8.73
N ALA A 27 -1.22 5.86 -8.38
CA ALA A 27 -0.13 5.60 -9.33
C ALA A 27 -0.60 4.74 -10.51
N LYS A 28 -1.41 3.71 -10.25
CA LYS A 28 -2.05 2.91 -11.30
C LYS A 28 -2.91 3.76 -12.21
N GLN A 29 -3.85 4.52 -11.66
CA GLN A 29 -4.76 5.37 -12.42
C GLN A 29 -4.04 6.43 -13.26
N ILE A 30 -2.93 6.99 -12.77
CA ILE A 30 -2.13 7.94 -13.55
C ILE A 30 -1.38 7.19 -14.66
N SER A 31 -0.72 6.07 -14.35
CA SER A 31 0.01 5.28 -15.34
C SER A 31 -0.87 4.79 -16.50
N GLU A 32 -2.15 4.46 -16.23
CA GLU A 32 -3.12 4.04 -17.25
C GLU A 32 -3.57 5.19 -18.17
N LYS A 33 -3.43 6.45 -17.72
CA LYS A 33 -3.76 7.65 -18.51
C LYS A 33 -2.57 8.17 -19.30
N GLU A 34 -1.35 7.85 -18.88
CA GLU A 34 -0.12 8.25 -19.56
C GLU A 34 0.12 7.43 -20.83
N GLU A 35 0.69 8.07 -21.85
CA GLU A 35 1.08 7.37 -23.07
C GLU A 35 2.31 6.47 -22.79
N ARG A 36 2.23 5.21 -23.22
CA ARG A 36 3.33 4.26 -23.00
C ARG A 36 4.64 4.75 -23.62
N GLY A 37 5.71 4.73 -22.83
CA GLY A 37 7.05 5.16 -23.25
C GLY A 37 7.37 6.63 -22.95
N THR A 38 6.41 7.40 -22.40
CA THR A 38 6.71 8.73 -21.86
C THR A 38 7.41 8.63 -20.50
N GLU A 39 8.08 9.70 -20.10
CA GLU A 39 8.67 9.80 -18.75
C GLU A 39 7.59 9.67 -17.66
N GLY A 40 6.40 10.25 -17.87
CA GLY A 40 5.26 10.13 -16.96
C GLY A 40 4.81 8.68 -16.78
N TYR A 41 4.65 7.93 -17.88
CA TYR A 41 4.34 6.50 -17.81
C TYR A 41 5.40 5.71 -17.03
N HIS A 42 6.69 5.95 -17.29
CA HIS A 42 7.78 5.25 -16.61
C HIS A 42 7.84 5.56 -15.11
N LEU A 43 7.66 6.83 -14.73
CA LEU A 43 7.64 7.25 -13.33
C LEU A 43 6.48 6.57 -12.59
N GLU A 44 5.26 6.67 -13.11
CA GLU A 44 4.08 6.17 -12.41
C GLU A 44 3.98 4.65 -12.41
N SER A 45 4.42 3.98 -13.48
CA SER A 45 4.57 2.51 -13.49
C SER A 45 5.62 2.05 -12.48
N GLY A 46 6.73 2.79 -12.34
CA GLY A 46 7.74 2.51 -11.32
C GLY A 46 7.22 2.72 -9.90
N ARG A 47 6.42 3.78 -9.66
CA ARG A 47 5.74 4.02 -8.38
C ARG A 47 4.75 2.91 -8.06
N LEU A 48 3.95 2.48 -9.04
CA LEU A 48 3.01 1.37 -8.88
C LEU A 48 3.74 0.08 -8.46
N MET A 49 4.83 -0.26 -9.15
CA MET A 49 5.66 -1.42 -8.83
C MET A 49 6.25 -1.33 -7.42
N ALA A 50 6.71 -0.15 -7.00
CA ALA A 50 7.23 0.05 -5.64
C ALA A 50 6.14 -0.16 -4.57
N TYR A 51 4.91 0.32 -4.81
CA TYR A 51 3.81 0.08 -3.89
C TYR A 51 3.36 -1.38 -3.86
N TYR A 52 3.35 -2.07 -5.00
CA TYR A 52 3.13 -3.51 -5.06
C TYR A 52 4.09 -4.25 -4.10
N GLU A 53 5.38 -3.95 -4.18
CA GLU A 53 6.41 -4.60 -3.35
C GLU A 53 6.22 -4.29 -1.87
N VAL A 54 6.00 -3.02 -1.52
CA VAL A 54 5.81 -2.59 -0.13
C VAL A 54 4.57 -3.23 0.50
N ILE A 55 3.43 -3.21 -0.19
CA ILE A 55 2.18 -3.77 0.32
C ILE A 55 2.29 -5.29 0.45
N SER A 56 2.88 -5.97 -0.55
CA SER A 56 3.13 -7.41 -0.50
C SER A 56 4.01 -7.79 0.68
N LEU A 57 5.10 -7.05 0.90
CA LEU A 57 6.00 -7.25 2.04
C LEU A 57 5.27 -7.04 3.37
N MET A 58 4.45 -6.00 3.49
CA MET A 58 3.67 -5.75 4.70
C MET A 58 2.67 -6.88 4.98
N GLN A 59 1.96 -7.38 3.97
CA GLN A 59 1.03 -8.50 4.12
C GLN A 59 1.76 -9.79 4.52
N GLN A 60 2.92 -10.07 3.92
CA GLN A 60 3.75 -11.23 4.28
C GLN A 60 4.26 -11.14 5.72
N GLN A 61 4.76 -9.97 6.15
CA GLN A 61 5.18 -9.75 7.53
C GLN A 61 4.01 -9.90 8.49
N ALA A 62 2.85 -9.31 8.19
CA ALA A 62 1.64 -9.43 9.00
C ALA A 62 1.24 -10.89 9.20
N HIS A 63 1.25 -11.69 8.13
CA HIS A 63 1.02 -13.14 8.22
C HIS A 63 2.06 -13.83 9.13
N GLY A 64 3.35 -13.52 8.97
CA GLY A 64 4.42 -14.07 9.80
C GLY A 64 4.30 -13.74 11.30
N PHE A 65 3.79 -12.54 11.62
CA PHE A 65 3.54 -12.08 12.99
C PHE A 65 2.12 -12.38 13.49
N GLN A 66 1.28 -13.07 12.70
CA GLN A 66 -0.13 -13.35 13.01
C GLN A 66 -0.95 -12.09 13.29
N ILE A 67 -0.66 -11.00 12.58
CA ILE A 67 -1.41 -9.74 12.62
C ILE A 67 -2.51 -9.82 11.55
N PRO A 68 -3.81 -9.67 11.92
CA PRO A 68 -4.89 -9.59 10.94
C PRO A 68 -4.70 -8.37 10.02
N LEU A 69 -4.94 -8.55 8.72
CA LEU A 69 -4.74 -7.47 7.75
C LEU A 69 -5.70 -6.30 7.97
N GLU A 70 -6.85 -6.52 8.60
CA GLU A 70 -7.81 -5.49 9.01
C GLU A 70 -7.20 -4.50 10.00
N GLU A 71 -6.24 -4.94 10.82
CA GLU A 71 -5.52 -4.06 11.76
C GLU A 71 -4.56 -3.11 11.05
N LEU A 72 -4.10 -3.49 9.86
CA LEU A 72 -3.21 -2.69 9.01
C LEU A 72 -3.95 -2.02 7.85
N ASP A 73 -5.28 -2.20 7.77
CA ASP A 73 -6.09 -1.78 6.63
C ASP A 73 -5.62 -2.33 5.27
N LEU A 74 -5.11 -3.57 5.23
CA LEU A 74 -4.61 -4.22 4.01
C LEU A 74 -5.43 -5.45 3.57
N HIS A 75 -6.60 -5.68 4.17
CA HIS A 75 -7.43 -6.87 3.97
C HIS A 75 -8.21 -6.90 2.64
N ASP A 76 -8.41 -5.74 2.03
CA ASP A 76 -9.25 -5.50 0.85
C ASP A 76 -8.44 -5.27 -0.42
N ILE A 77 -7.10 -5.28 -0.33
CA ILE A 77 -6.19 -5.12 -1.47
C ILE A 77 -5.41 -6.40 -1.73
N GLU A 78 -5.40 -6.83 -2.98
CA GLU A 78 -4.64 -7.99 -3.46
C GLU A 78 -3.64 -7.50 -4.51
N PRO A 79 -2.33 -7.37 -4.19
CA PRO A 79 -1.35 -6.76 -5.09
C PRO A 79 -1.33 -7.38 -6.50
N ASP A 80 -1.41 -8.71 -6.61
CA ASP A 80 -1.39 -9.44 -7.90
C ASP A 80 -2.61 -9.17 -8.79
N ARG A 81 -3.70 -8.67 -8.21
CA ARG A 81 -4.94 -8.34 -8.92
C ARG A 81 -5.08 -6.84 -9.13
N ASP A 82 -4.82 -6.08 -8.07
CA ASP A 82 -5.18 -4.67 -7.99
C ASP A 82 -4.04 -3.75 -8.46
N LEU A 83 -2.77 -4.18 -8.35
CA LEU A 83 -1.58 -3.35 -8.59
C LEU A 83 -0.71 -3.78 -9.77
N VAL A 84 -1.29 -4.54 -10.71
CA VAL A 84 -0.69 -4.94 -12.00
C VAL A 84 -1.31 -4.21 -13.18
#